data_AF-A0AAD9BBZ6-F1
#
_entry.id   AF-A0AAD9BBZ6-F1
#
_cell.length_a   1.000
_cell.length_b   1.000
_cell.length_c   1.000
_cell.angle_alpha   90.00
_cell.angle_beta   90.00
_cell.angle_gamma   90.00
#
_symmetry.space_group_name_H-M   'P 1'
#
loop_
_entity.id
_entity.type
_entity.pdbx_description
1 polymer ?
#
loop_
_entity_poly.entity_id
_entity_poly.type
_entity_poly.pdbx_seq_one_letter_code
_entity_poly.pdbx_strand_id
1 'polypeptide(L)'
;MATTMMDRIGRVFISLQQIREVPQMLNEAAPSMPGTLKESEVPTYFRERYVSTGYRPLNQNWRYYFLSLFQRHNETINVWTHLLRF
;
A
#
# COMPACT_ATOMS: atom_id res chain seq x y z
N MET A 1 -33.88 21.74 -1.15
CA MET A 1 -32.51 22.22 -1.46
C MET A 1 -31.54 22.05 -0.28
N ALA A 2 -31.92 22.33 0.98
CA ALA A 2 -31.03 22.17 2.15
C ALA A 2 -30.67 20.70 2.51
N THR A 3 -31.59 19.75 2.29
CA THR A 3 -31.40 18.33 2.62
C THR A 3 -30.34 17.63 1.76
N THR A 4 -30.16 18.05 0.51
CA THR A 4 -29.17 17.48 -0.42
C THR A 4 -27.73 17.85 -0.03
N MET A 5 -27.53 19.01 0.62
CA MET A 5 -26.21 19.46 1.09
C MET A 5 -25.77 18.68 2.33
N MET A 6 -26.67 18.46 3.30
CA MET A 6 -26.39 17.67 4.50
C MET A 6 -26.05 16.20 4.17
N ASP A 7 -26.75 15.60 3.21
CA ASP A 7 -26.52 14.23 2.76
C ASP A 7 -25.16 14.07 2.05
N ARG A 8 -24.73 15.08 1.27
CA ARG A 8 -23.38 15.11 0.66
C ARG A 8 -22.28 15.27 1.71
N ILE A 9 -22.47 16.14 2.69
CA ILE A 9 -21.50 16.37 3.77
C ILE A 9 -21.34 15.12 4.63
N GLY A 10 -22.44 14.43 4.96
CA GLY A 10 -22.42 13.16 5.70
C GLY A 10 -21.62 12.07 4.96
N ARG A 11 -21.83 11.90 3.65
CA ARG A 11 -21.05 10.95 2.83
C ARG A 11 -19.56 11.29 2.76
N VAL A 12 -19.22 12.57 2.62
CA VAL A 12 -17.81 13.01 2.59
C VAL A 12 -17.15 12.76 3.95
N PHE A 13 -17.86 13.01 5.05
CA PHE A 13 -17.35 12.79 6.40
C PHE A 13 -17.12 11.31 6.70
N ILE A 14 -18.05 10.43 6.29
CA ILE A 14 -17.89 8.97 6.38
C ILE A 14 -16.69 8.50 5.54
N SER A 15 -16.54 9.02 4.32
CA SER A 15 -15.40 8.71 3.45
C SER A 15 -14.06 9.13 4.07
N LEU A 16 -14.01 10.29 4.72
CA LEU A 16 -12.78 10.80 5.36
C LEU A 16 -12.42 10.03 6.62
N GLN A 17 -13.40 9.63 7.44
CA GLN A 17 -13.16 8.76 8.58
C GLN A 17 -12.63 7.40 8.12
N GLN A 18 -13.24 6.81 7.09
CA GLN A 18 -12.78 5.54 6.55
C GLN A 18 -11.34 5.62 5.98
N ILE A 19 -10.95 6.75 5.38
CA ILE A 19 -9.56 7.00 4.95
C ILE A 19 -8.61 7.13 6.14
N ARG A 20 -9.05 7.65 7.29
CA ARG A 20 -8.23 7.75 8.51
C ARG A 20 -8.02 6.41 9.23
N GLU A 21 -8.99 5.51 9.13
CA GLU A 21 -8.88 4.16 9.68
C GLU A 21 -7.90 3.28 8.90
N VAL A 22 -7.68 3.55 7.60
CA VAL A 22 -6.71 2.80 6.78
C VAL A 22 -5.28 2.85 7.36
N PRO A 23 -4.71 4.02 7.71
CA PRO A 23 -3.45 4.11 8.44
C PRO A 23 -3.41 3.29 9.75
N GLN A 24 -4.49 3.26 10.53
CA GLN A 24 -4.54 2.48 11.77
C GLN A 24 -4.58 0.97 11.48
N MET A 25 -5.38 0.53 10.52
CA MET A 25 -5.39 -0.87 10.08
C MET A 25 -4.03 -1.31 9.52
N LEU A 26 -3.35 -0.42 8.80
CA LEU A 26 -1.99 -0.66 8.33
C LEU A 26 -0.99 -0.76 9.48
N ASN A 27 -1.15 0.05 10.53
CA ASN A 27 -0.28 0.04 11.70
C ASN A 27 -0.50 -1.23 12.56
N GLU A 28 -1.74 -1.72 12.67
CA GLU A 28 -2.07 -3.00 13.31
C GLU A 28 -1.60 -4.21 12.46
N ALA A 29 -1.59 -4.08 11.13
CA ALA A 29 -1.05 -5.09 10.24
C ALA A 29 0.48 -5.02 10.10
N ALA A 30 1.10 -3.87 10.39
CA ALA A 30 2.55 -3.63 10.33
C ALA A 30 3.38 -4.65 11.13
N PRO A 31 3.02 -5.05 12.37
CA PRO A 31 3.76 -6.11 13.07
C PRO A 31 3.70 -7.48 12.37
N SER A 32 2.74 -7.71 11.45
CA SER A 32 2.61 -8.95 10.66
C SER A 32 3.18 -8.85 9.24
N MET A 33 3.54 -7.65 8.76
CA MET A 33 4.04 -7.48 7.40
C MET A 33 5.54 -7.81 7.36
N PRO A 34 5.95 -8.81 6.56
CA PRO A 34 7.36 -9.14 6.45
C PRO A 34 8.16 -7.97 5.88
N GLY A 35 9.39 -7.82 6.41
CA GLY A 35 10.33 -6.79 5.97
C GLY A 35 10.74 -6.96 4.51
N THR A 36 11.31 -5.89 3.94
CA THR A 36 11.88 -5.94 2.59
C THR A 36 13.17 -6.75 2.56
N LEU A 37 13.38 -7.45 1.46
CA LEU A 37 14.55 -8.27 1.22
C LEU A 37 15.68 -7.49 0.56
N LYS A 38 16.90 -7.97 0.76
CA LYS A 38 18.10 -7.58 0.03
C LYS A 38 18.21 -8.34 -1.28
N GLU A 39 18.96 -7.80 -2.23
CA GLU A 39 19.25 -8.42 -3.51
C GLU A 39 19.76 -9.87 -3.36
N SER A 40 20.62 -10.13 -2.38
CA SER A 40 21.18 -11.45 -2.10
C SER A 40 20.14 -12.51 -1.71
N GLU A 41 19.01 -12.08 -1.17
CA GLU A 41 17.94 -12.95 -0.65
C GLU A 41 16.88 -13.28 -1.71
N VAL A 42 16.96 -12.62 -2.88
CA VAL A 42 15.98 -12.76 -3.96
C VAL A 42 16.61 -13.50 -5.13
N PRO A 43 15.89 -14.39 -5.84
CA PRO A 43 16.39 -15.03 -7.05
C PRO A 43 16.83 -14.02 -8.10
N THR A 44 17.89 -14.34 -8.86
CA THR A 44 18.48 -13.45 -9.87
C THR A 44 17.49 -12.95 -10.92
N TYR A 45 16.46 -13.72 -11.22
CA TYR A 45 15.41 -13.36 -12.17
C TYR A 45 14.61 -12.11 -11.77
N PHE A 46 14.45 -11.84 -10.47
CA PHE A 46 13.71 -10.68 -9.96
C PHE A 46 14.63 -9.50 -9.62
N ARG A 47 15.95 -9.64 -9.82
CA ARG A 47 16.91 -8.59 -9.48
C ARG A 47 16.98 -7.56 -10.59
N GLU A 48 16.87 -6.30 -10.22
CA GLU A 48 17.10 -5.19 -11.12
C GLU A 48 18.50 -4.62 -10.93
N ARG A 49 19.10 -4.17 -12.03
CA ARG A 49 20.45 -3.60 -12.01
C ARG A 49 20.45 -2.35 -11.13
N TYR A 50 21.43 -2.26 -10.22
CA TYR A 50 21.59 -1.16 -9.25
C TYR A 50 20.57 -1.14 -8.10
N VAL A 51 19.69 -2.13 -8.00
CA VAL A 51 18.72 -2.25 -6.91
C VAL A 51 19.23 -3.24 -5.87
N SER A 52 19.75 -2.73 -4.76
CA SER A 52 20.43 -3.56 -3.75
C SER A 52 19.54 -4.01 -2.59
N THR A 53 18.46 -3.28 -2.29
CA THR A 53 17.51 -3.57 -1.19
C THR A 53 16.10 -3.14 -1.57
N GLY A 54 15.10 -3.48 -0.75
CA GLY A 54 13.72 -3.01 -0.96
C GLY A 54 12.86 -3.96 -1.78
N TYR A 55 13.31 -5.19 -1.99
CA TYR A 55 12.53 -6.21 -2.69
C TYR A 55 11.41 -6.77 -1.80
N ARG A 56 10.31 -7.18 -2.42
CA ARG A 56 9.20 -7.80 -1.69
C ARG A 56 9.44 -9.31 -1.54
N PRO A 57 9.15 -9.91 -0.37
CA PRO A 57 9.08 -11.35 -0.22
C PRO A 57 8.09 -11.98 -1.20
N LEU A 58 8.51 -13.10 -1.78
CA LEU A 58 7.70 -13.91 -2.68
C LEU A 58 6.80 -14.87 -1.87
N ASN A 59 5.79 -15.44 -2.53
CA ASN A 59 4.88 -16.46 -1.97
C ASN A 59 4.09 -16.02 -0.73
N GLN A 60 3.64 -14.76 -0.72
CA GLN A 60 2.79 -14.23 0.34
C GLN A 60 1.31 -14.29 -0.04
N ASN A 61 0.43 -14.16 0.95
CA ASN A 61 -1.01 -14.08 0.73
C ASN A 61 -1.39 -12.81 -0.07
N TRP A 62 -2.51 -12.82 -0.80
CA TRP A 62 -2.98 -11.65 -1.55
C TRP A 62 -3.14 -10.38 -0.70
N ARG A 63 -3.53 -10.55 0.58
CA ARG A 63 -3.65 -9.45 1.56
C ARG A 63 -2.33 -8.70 1.74
N TYR A 64 -1.21 -9.42 1.75
CA TYR A 64 0.12 -8.83 1.82
C TYR A 64 0.35 -7.90 0.63
N TYR A 65 0.05 -8.34 -0.60
CA TYR A 65 0.28 -7.51 -1.78
C TYR A 65 -0.58 -6.25 -1.79
N PHE A 66 -1.83 -6.34 -1.32
CA PHE A 66 -2.69 -5.16 -1.16
C PHE A 66 -2.15 -4.19 -0.10
N LEU A 67 -1.78 -4.70 1.08
CA LEU A 67 -1.24 -3.87 2.16
C LEU A 67 0.15 -3.29 1.81
N SER A 68 0.93 -4.00 0.99
CA SER A 68 2.27 -3.56 0.54
C SER A 68 2.22 -2.25 -0.24
N LEU A 69 1.07 -1.90 -0.86
CA LEU A 69 0.86 -0.60 -1.51
C LEU A 69 1.14 0.58 -0.58
N PHE A 70 0.97 0.41 0.73
CA PHE A 70 1.20 1.44 1.73
C PHE A 70 2.50 1.24 2.51
N GLN A 71 3.29 0.20 2.20
CA GLN A 71 4.62 -0.04 2.73
C GLN A 71 5.67 0.54 1.79
N ARG A 72 6.79 1.04 2.33
CA ARG A 72 7.92 1.52 1.52
C ARG A 72 8.73 0.34 0.97
N HIS A 73 8.73 0.16 -0.34
CA HIS A 73 9.55 -0.79 -1.08
C HIS A 73 9.82 -0.26 -2.51
N ASN A 74 10.59 -0.97 -3.32
CA ASN A 74 11.03 -0.47 -4.64
C ASN A 74 9.85 -0.21 -5.58
N GLU A 75 8.87 -1.12 -5.58
CA GLU A 75 7.69 -0.99 -6.44
C GLU A 75 6.65 0.03 -5.96
N THR A 76 6.81 0.66 -4.79
CA THR A 76 5.75 1.51 -4.23
C THR A 76 5.46 2.68 -5.18
N ILE A 77 6.51 3.42 -5.58
CA ILE A 77 6.36 4.56 -6.49
C ILE A 77 5.87 4.11 -7.87
N ASN A 78 6.37 2.98 -8.38
CA ASN A 78 5.91 2.42 -9.66
C ASN A 78 4.41 2.18 -9.64
N VAL A 79 3.88 1.55 -8.59
CA VAL A 79 2.45 1.29 -8.48
C VAL A 79 1.65 2.58 -8.32
N TRP A 80 2.05 3.49 -7.42
CA TRP A 80 1.31 4.74 -7.19
C TRP A 80 1.29 5.66 -8.41
N THR A 81 2.38 5.75 -9.17
CA THR A 81 2.42 6.56 -10.39
C THR A 81 1.47 6.02 -11.46
N HIS A 82 1.30 4.70 -11.56
CA HIS A 82 0.32 4.11 -12.47
C HIS A 82 -1.12 4.26 -11.97
N LEU A 83 -1.35 4.11 -10.65
CA LEU A 83 -2.67 4.27 -10.04
C LEU A 83 -3.19 5.71 -10.13
N LEU A 84 -2.33 6.71 -9.90
CA LEU A 84 -2.71 8.13 -9.95
C LEU A 84 -2.84 8.67 -11.37
N ARG A 85 -2.33 7.94 -12.37
CA ARG A 85 -2.44 8.31 -13.79
C ARG A 85 -3.80 7.94 -14.39
N PHE A 86 -4.50 6.99 -13.79
CA PHE A 86 -5.89 6.66 -14.13
C PHE A 86 -6.87 7.61 -13.44
#